data_AF-A0A848EL03-F1
#
_entry.id   AF-A0A848EL03-F1
#
_cell.length_a   1.000
_cell.length_b   1.000
_cell.length_c   1.000
_cell.angle_alpha   90.00
_cell.angle_beta   90.00
_cell.angle_gamma   90.00
#
_symmetry.space_group_name_H-M   'P 1'
#
loop_
_entity.id
_entity.type
_entity.pdbx_description
1 polymer ?
#
loop_
_entity_poly.entity_id
_entity_poly.type
_entity_poly.pdbx_seq_one_letter_code
_entity_poly.pdbx_strand_id
1 'polypeptide(L)'
;MEVEVKPSGDTQLLVDNLSRRIDGAERKNGLIVVETDNPQDLSTIPGVEWYEPRDGQRQSGVGGSCIGEDSAFKRVENRRDAAEALAATLDGFSLVVRTERRWDLKCLKRFNPDIKNLKSGDPESLGLQKLEHTGFSPPEQEEVEDLYRLLQP
;
A
#
# COMPACT_ATOMS: atom_id res chain seq x y z
N MET A 1 -14.26 15.22 -11.65
CA MET A 1 -13.47 15.77 -12.79
C MET A 1 -12.60 14.68 -13.43
N GLU A 2 -12.28 14.80 -14.73
CA GLU A 2 -11.42 13.84 -15.46
C GLU A 2 -9.94 14.05 -15.12
N VAL A 3 -9.26 12.97 -14.72
CA VAL A 3 -7.84 12.97 -14.35
C VAL A 3 -7.11 11.84 -15.09
N GLU A 4 -6.01 12.17 -15.76
CA GLU A 4 -5.12 11.19 -16.37
C GLU A 4 -4.11 10.68 -15.35
N VAL A 5 -3.89 9.37 -15.32
CA VAL A 5 -3.03 8.68 -14.36
C VAL A 5 -2.03 7.82 -15.11
N LYS A 6 -0.75 8.00 -14.81
CA LYS A 6 0.32 7.14 -15.30
C LYS A 6 0.62 6.03 -14.30
N PRO A 7 0.49 4.76 -14.70
CA PRO A 7 0.96 3.64 -13.88
C PRO A 7 2.49 3.57 -13.89
N SER A 8 3.09 3.31 -12.72
CA SER A 8 4.52 2.94 -12.60
C SER A 8 4.78 1.45 -12.79
N GLY A 9 3.73 0.62 -12.93
CA GLY A 9 3.83 -0.83 -13.05
C GLY A 9 2.66 -1.43 -13.82
N ASP A 10 2.11 -2.53 -13.32
CA ASP A 10 0.99 -3.22 -13.96
C ASP A 10 -0.24 -2.30 -14.06
N THR A 11 -0.59 -1.95 -15.30
CA THR A 11 -1.70 -1.04 -15.60
C THR A 11 -3.04 -1.66 -15.25
N GLN A 12 -3.23 -2.95 -15.51
CA GLN A 12 -4.52 -3.61 -15.24
C GLN A 12 -4.75 -3.67 -13.73
N LEU A 13 -3.73 -4.06 -12.98
CA LEU A 13 -3.81 -4.11 -11.52
C LEU A 13 -4.05 -2.71 -10.91
N LEU A 14 -3.52 -1.65 -11.51
CA LEU A 14 -3.82 -0.29 -11.06
C LEU A 14 -5.24 0.14 -11.40
N VAL A 15 -5.76 -0.22 -12.59
CA VAL A 15 -7.17 0.01 -12.93
C VAL A 15 -8.07 -0.65 -11.89
N ASP A 16 -7.85 -1.94 -11.60
CA ASP A 16 -8.68 -2.68 -10.64
C ASP A 16 -8.63 -2.03 -9.23
N ASN A 17 -7.46 -1.58 -8.79
CA ASN A 17 -7.30 -0.85 -7.53
C ASN A 17 -8.01 0.51 -7.53
N LEU A 18 -7.99 1.24 -8.65
CA LEU A 18 -8.64 2.55 -8.79
C LEU A 18 -10.17 2.40 -8.89
N SER A 19 -10.67 1.43 -9.66
CA SER A 19 -12.11 1.16 -9.86
C SER A 19 -12.83 0.84 -8.55
N ARG A 20 -12.13 0.35 -7.52
CA ARG A 20 -12.72 0.10 -6.19
C ARG A 20 -12.93 1.38 -5.36
N ARG A 21 -12.32 2.50 -5.77
CA ARG A 21 -12.28 3.77 -5.02
C ARG A 21 -12.87 4.95 -5.80
N ILE A 22 -12.76 4.89 -7.11
CA ILE A 22 -13.10 5.96 -8.04
C ILE A 22 -13.89 5.33 -9.16
N ASP A 23 -15.09 5.85 -9.40
CA ASP A 23 -15.93 5.39 -10.49
C ASP A 23 -15.29 5.71 -11.85
N GLY A 24 -15.49 4.82 -12.83
CA GLY A 24 -15.08 5.07 -14.21
C GLY A 24 -13.56 5.01 -14.46
N ALA A 25 -12.78 4.30 -13.64
CA ALA A 25 -11.37 4.07 -13.95
C ALA A 25 -11.22 3.19 -15.20
N GLU A 26 -10.72 3.77 -16.29
CA GLU A 26 -10.61 3.11 -17.59
C GLU A 26 -9.22 3.28 -18.21
N ARG A 27 -8.74 2.24 -18.90
CA ARG A 27 -7.47 2.31 -19.64
C ARG A 27 -7.66 3.01 -20.98
N LYS A 28 -6.89 4.07 -21.23
CA LYS A 28 -6.91 4.81 -22.50
C LYS A 28 -5.49 5.19 -22.91
N ASN A 29 -5.07 4.78 -24.11
CA ASN A 29 -3.76 5.14 -24.69
C ASN A 29 -2.53 4.87 -23.79
N GLY A 30 -2.57 3.81 -22.97
CA GLY A 30 -1.46 3.48 -22.05
C GLY A 30 -1.42 4.32 -20.77
N LEU A 31 -2.43 5.15 -20.54
CA LEU A 31 -2.75 5.81 -19.28
C LEU A 31 -4.06 5.22 -18.72
N ILE A 32 -4.39 5.62 -17.50
CA ILE A 32 -5.69 5.37 -16.88
C ILE A 32 -6.39 6.71 -16.76
N VAL A 33 -7.65 6.77 -17.14
CA VAL A 33 -8.51 7.95 -16.95
C VAL A 33 -9.47 7.63 -15.81
N VAL A 34 -9.59 8.53 -14.86
CA VAL A 34 -10.51 8.39 -13.71
C VAL A 34 -11.35 9.66 -13.55
N GLU A 35 -12.57 9.51 -13.04
CA GLU A 35 -13.41 10.64 -12.66
C GLU A 35 -13.47 10.79 -11.14
N THR A 36 -12.81 11.82 -10.61
CA THR A 36 -12.80 12.09 -9.15
C THR A 36 -12.95 13.56 -8.85
N ASP A 37 -13.60 13.91 -7.74
CA ASP A 37 -13.68 15.29 -7.25
C ASP A 37 -12.50 15.67 -6.35
N ASN A 38 -11.68 14.68 -5.96
CA ASN A 38 -10.49 14.88 -5.13
C ASN A 38 -9.24 14.20 -5.76
N PRO A 39 -8.64 14.80 -6.81
CA PRO A 39 -7.46 14.24 -7.47
C PRO A 39 -6.28 13.98 -6.53
N GLN A 40 -6.17 14.74 -5.44
CA GLN A 40 -5.08 14.64 -4.47
C GLN A 40 -5.00 13.26 -3.82
N ASP A 41 -6.11 12.52 -3.73
CA ASP A 41 -6.12 11.17 -3.16
C ASP A 41 -5.25 10.19 -3.98
N LEU A 42 -5.09 10.45 -5.29
CA LEU A 42 -4.21 9.66 -6.18
C LEU A 42 -2.74 9.72 -5.76
N SER A 43 -2.31 10.80 -5.09
CA SER A 43 -0.94 10.93 -4.56
C SER A 43 -0.58 9.94 -3.46
N THR A 44 -1.57 9.19 -2.97
CA THR A 44 -1.42 8.22 -1.88
C THR A 44 -1.54 6.77 -2.34
N ILE A 45 -1.86 6.54 -3.61
CA ILE A 45 -2.12 5.22 -4.17
C ILE A 45 -0.82 4.61 -4.71
N PRO A 46 -0.38 3.44 -4.20
CA PRO A 46 0.77 2.74 -4.77
C PRO A 46 0.51 2.31 -6.21
N GLY A 47 1.51 2.48 -7.07
CA GLY A 47 1.38 2.22 -8.50
C GLY A 47 1.06 3.45 -9.34
N VAL A 48 0.66 4.58 -8.74
CA VAL A 48 0.51 5.86 -9.45
C VAL A 48 1.86 6.55 -9.54
N GLU A 49 2.43 6.66 -10.74
CA GLU A 49 3.68 7.38 -11.00
C GLU A 49 3.46 8.90 -10.95
N TRP A 50 2.48 9.35 -11.73
CA TRP A 50 2.01 10.73 -11.77
C TRP A 50 0.54 10.76 -12.16
N TYR A 51 -0.12 11.87 -11.87
CA TYR A 51 -1.49 12.14 -12.30
C TYR A 51 -1.64 13.60 -12.70
N GLU A 52 -2.56 13.89 -13.62
CA GLU A 52 -2.72 15.19 -14.25
C GLU A 52 -4.22 15.44 -14.48
N PRO A 53 -4.86 16.35 -13.72
CA PRO A 53 -6.21 16.80 -14.03
C PRO A 53 -6.21 17.46 -15.42
N ARG A 54 -7.30 17.29 -16.20
CA ARG A 54 -7.38 17.77 -17.59
C ARG A 54 -6.99 19.24 -17.81
N ASP A 55 -7.31 20.11 -16.85
CA ASP A 55 -6.98 21.54 -16.86
C ASP A 55 -5.95 21.92 -15.76
N GLY A 56 -5.21 20.93 -15.27
CA GLY A 56 -4.30 21.06 -14.14
C GLY A 56 -2.82 20.96 -14.52
N GLN A 57 -1.97 21.00 -13.50
CA GLN A 57 -0.56 20.63 -13.63
C GLN A 57 -0.37 19.18 -13.21
N ARG A 58 0.59 18.50 -13.84
CA ARG A 58 1.05 17.18 -13.42
C ARG A 58 1.52 17.19 -11.97
N GLN A 59 1.04 16.21 -11.21
CA GLN A 59 1.41 15.97 -9.82
C GLN A 59 2.05 14.59 -9.68
N SER A 60 3.02 14.47 -8.77
CA SER A 60 3.69 13.20 -8.50
C SER A 60 2.81 12.27 -7.66
N GLY A 61 2.82 10.99 -8.00
CA GLY A 61 2.24 9.93 -7.17
C GLY A 61 3.25 9.26 -6.24
N VAL A 62 2.85 8.13 -5.64
CA VAL A 62 3.72 7.32 -4.78
C VAL A 62 4.74 6.51 -5.58
N GLY A 63 4.40 6.16 -6.83
CA GLY A 63 5.13 5.22 -7.66
C GLY A 63 5.12 3.80 -7.09
N GLY A 64 6.10 2.99 -7.52
CA GLY A 64 6.28 1.61 -7.07
C GLY A 64 5.29 0.63 -7.69
N SER A 65 5.21 -0.57 -7.10
CA SER A 65 4.31 -1.63 -7.59
C SER A 65 2.89 -1.44 -7.07
N CYS A 66 1.90 -1.70 -7.92
CA CYS A 66 0.48 -1.70 -7.55
C CYS A 66 0.20 -2.75 -6.47
N ILE A 67 -0.87 -2.59 -5.67
CA ILE A 67 -1.25 -3.55 -4.63
C ILE A 67 -1.87 -4.78 -5.30
N GLY A 68 -1.36 -5.98 -4.98
CA GLY A 68 -1.91 -7.25 -5.45
C GLY A 68 -2.98 -7.78 -4.50
N GLU A 69 -3.89 -8.61 -5.01
CA GLU A 69 -5.02 -9.16 -4.24
C GLU A 69 -4.57 -10.03 -3.05
N ASP A 70 -3.42 -10.71 -3.16
CA ASP A 70 -2.87 -11.55 -2.10
C ASP A 70 -2.13 -10.76 -1.00
N SER A 71 -2.26 -9.43 -0.99
CA SER A 71 -1.57 -8.59 0.00
C SER A 71 -2.41 -8.48 1.28
N ALA A 72 -1.77 -8.70 2.42
CA ALA A 72 -2.39 -8.49 3.73
C ALA A 72 -2.09 -7.08 4.26
N PHE A 73 -3.05 -6.51 5.00
CA PHE A 73 -2.94 -5.20 5.61
C PHE A 73 -2.64 -5.27 7.11
N LYS A 74 -1.65 -4.50 7.59
CA LYS A 74 -1.40 -4.30 9.02
C LYS A 74 -1.16 -2.83 9.36
N ARG A 75 -1.85 -2.34 10.39
CA ARG A 75 -1.56 -1.03 10.98
C ARG A 75 -0.43 -1.20 12.00
N VAL A 76 0.60 -0.34 11.92
CA VAL A 76 1.77 -0.41 12.82
C VAL A 76 1.86 0.87 13.64
N GLU A 77 1.45 0.79 14.90
CA GLU A 77 1.38 1.94 15.82
C GLU A 77 2.34 1.80 17.00
N ASN A 78 2.73 0.58 17.33
CA ASN A 78 3.60 0.26 18.45
C ASN A 78 4.63 -0.82 18.06
N ARG A 79 5.48 -1.18 19.03
CA ARG A 79 6.55 -2.17 18.84
C ARG A 79 6.01 -3.57 18.54
N ARG A 80 4.90 -3.94 19.19
CA ARG A 80 4.24 -5.23 18.96
C ARG A 80 3.73 -5.33 17.54
N ASP A 81 3.07 -4.30 17.02
CA ASP A 81 2.61 -4.32 15.63
C ASP A 81 3.76 -4.43 14.63
N ALA A 82 4.90 -3.79 14.93
CA ALA A 82 6.09 -3.87 14.08
C ALA A 82 6.69 -5.29 14.11
N ALA A 83 6.72 -5.93 15.28
CA ALA A 83 7.13 -7.32 15.42
C ALA A 83 6.17 -8.28 14.70
N GLU A 84 4.87 -8.07 14.80
CA GLU A 84 3.84 -8.83 14.07
C GLU A 84 4.00 -8.65 12.55
N ALA A 85 4.26 -7.43 12.07
CA ALA A 85 4.54 -7.18 10.66
C ALA A 85 5.85 -7.84 10.19
N LEU A 86 6.88 -7.91 11.04
CA LEU A 86 8.10 -8.65 10.74
C LEU A 86 7.82 -10.15 10.68
N ALA A 87 7.12 -10.71 11.66
CA ALA A 87 6.77 -12.14 11.68
C ALA A 87 5.98 -12.54 10.43
N ALA A 88 4.94 -11.78 10.07
CA ALA A 88 4.20 -12.03 8.84
C ALA A 88 5.08 -11.92 7.58
N THR A 89 6.04 -11.00 7.58
CA THR A 89 7.02 -10.91 6.48
C THR A 89 7.87 -12.17 6.39
N LEU A 90 8.33 -12.71 7.51
CA LEU A 90 9.14 -13.93 7.58
C LEU A 90 8.33 -15.17 7.19
N ASP A 91 7.03 -15.18 7.49
CA ASP A 91 6.07 -16.21 7.07
C ASP A 91 5.70 -16.11 5.57
N GLY A 92 6.24 -15.14 4.84
CA GLY A 92 6.07 -14.99 3.40
C GLY A 92 4.86 -14.18 2.97
N PHE A 93 4.19 -13.46 3.89
CA PHE A 93 3.09 -12.58 3.52
C PHE A 93 3.59 -11.37 2.73
N SER A 94 2.88 -11.05 1.65
CA SER A 94 2.99 -9.75 0.99
C SER A 94 2.25 -8.71 1.83
N LEU A 95 2.95 -7.72 2.39
CA LEU A 95 2.36 -6.77 3.33
C LEU A 95 2.19 -5.37 2.74
N VAL A 96 1.00 -4.81 2.98
CA VAL A 96 0.74 -3.38 2.94
C VAL A 96 0.59 -2.91 4.38
N VAL A 97 1.42 -1.97 4.80
CA VAL A 97 1.39 -1.44 6.17
C VAL A 97 0.84 -0.02 6.19
N ARG A 98 0.21 0.38 7.29
CA ARG A 98 -0.05 1.80 7.58
C ARG A 98 0.71 2.21 8.82
N THR A 99 1.63 3.18 8.67
CA THR A 99 2.36 3.68 9.82
C THR A 99 2.93 5.08 9.62
N GLU A 100 2.96 5.85 10.72
CA GLU A 100 3.72 7.09 10.83
C GLU A 100 5.14 6.85 11.37
N ARG A 101 5.43 5.64 11.87
CA ARG A 101 6.72 5.25 12.45
C ARG A 101 7.72 4.95 11.34
N ARG A 102 8.22 6.00 10.70
CA ARG A 102 9.12 5.94 9.53
C ARG A 102 10.35 5.05 9.75
N TRP A 103 10.87 4.99 10.97
CA TRP A 103 12.00 4.12 11.31
C TRP A 103 11.62 2.64 11.25
N ASP A 104 10.51 2.24 11.86
CA ASP A 104 10.06 0.84 11.83
C ASP A 104 9.73 0.40 10.40
N LEU A 105 9.08 1.27 9.60
CA LEU A 105 8.86 1.00 8.18
C LEU A 105 10.18 0.78 7.42
N LYS A 106 11.18 1.64 7.67
CA LYS A 106 12.51 1.50 7.04
C LYS A 106 13.16 0.17 7.44
N CYS A 107 13.04 -0.23 8.70
CA CYS A 107 13.59 -1.49 9.18
C CYS A 107 12.86 -2.70 8.58
N LEU A 108 11.52 -2.70 8.56
CA LEU A 108 10.72 -3.74 7.90
C LEU A 108 11.10 -3.90 6.42
N LYS A 109 11.35 -2.78 5.72
CA LYS A 109 11.80 -2.79 4.32
C LYS A 109 13.18 -3.41 4.09
N ARG A 110 14.00 -3.58 5.13
CA ARG A 110 15.27 -4.35 5.02
C ARG A 110 15.01 -5.84 4.83
N PHE A 111 13.91 -6.35 5.41
CA PHE A 111 13.51 -7.75 5.31
C PHE A 111 12.62 -8.00 4.10
N ASN A 112 11.74 -7.05 3.77
CA ASN A 112 10.93 -7.10 2.56
C ASN A 112 10.84 -5.69 1.92
N PRO A 113 11.67 -5.42 0.89
CA PRO A 113 11.68 -4.14 0.18
C PRO A 113 10.34 -3.76 -0.45
N ASP A 114 9.50 -4.75 -0.77
CA ASP A 114 8.22 -4.57 -1.45
C ASP A 114 7.07 -4.13 -0.53
N ILE A 115 7.32 -4.02 0.79
CA ILE A 115 6.34 -3.49 1.73
C ILE A 115 5.91 -2.08 1.29
N LYS A 116 4.60 -1.92 1.09
CA LYS A 116 3.99 -0.64 0.71
C LYS A 116 3.45 0.05 1.95
N ASN A 117 3.62 1.38 2.03
CA ASN A 117 3.02 2.17 3.09
C ASN A 117 1.74 2.84 2.57
N LEU A 118 0.59 2.37 3.05
CA LEU A 118 -0.72 2.94 2.77
C LEU A 118 -0.95 4.16 3.67
N LYS A 119 -0.77 5.35 3.09
CA LYS A 119 -0.89 6.63 3.82
C LYS A 119 -2.32 6.94 4.25
N SER A 120 -3.31 6.61 3.43
CA SER A 120 -4.72 6.97 3.64
C SER A 120 -5.67 6.00 2.91
N GLY A 121 -6.98 6.24 3.06
CA GLY A 121 -8.04 5.41 2.48
C GLY A 121 -8.36 4.19 3.32
N ASP A 122 -9.38 3.44 2.93
CA ASP A 122 -9.74 2.18 3.57
C ASP A 122 -8.93 1.01 2.96
N PRO A 123 -8.24 0.16 3.73
CA PRO A 123 -7.61 -1.05 3.18
C PRO A 123 -8.61 -1.99 2.50
N GLU A 124 -9.84 -2.14 3.02
CA GLU A 124 -10.83 -3.06 2.43
C GLU A 124 -11.27 -2.58 1.04
N SER A 125 -11.33 -1.26 0.83
CA SER A 125 -11.54 -0.67 -0.51
C SER A 125 -10.43 -1.00 -1.52
N LEU A 126 -9.25 -1.44 -1.07
CA LEU A 126 -8.19 -1.92 -1.96
C LEU A 126 -8.24 -3.42 -2.20
N GLY A 127 -9.25 -4.11 -1.64
CA GLY A 127 -9.29 -5.57 -1.60
C GLY A 127 -8.24 -6.16 -0.64
N LEU A 128 -7.69 -5.35 0.27
CA LEU A 128 -6.74 -5.85 1.26
C LEU A 128 -7.48 -6.51 2.42
N GLN A 129 -7.09 -7.74 2.73
CA GLN A 129 -7.54 -8.41 3.94
C GLN A 129 -6.66 -7.97 5.12
N LYS A 130 -7.26 -7.63 6.26
CA LYS A 130 -6.51 -7.37 7.49
C LYS A 130 -5.73 -8.63 7.89
N LEU A 131 -4.48 -8.47 8.30
CA LEU A 131 -3.59 -9.57 8.66
C LEU A 131 -4.22 -10.50 9.71
N GLU A 132 -4.91 -9.94 10.70
CA GLU A 132 -5.64 -10.69 11.74
C GLU A 132 -6.81 -11.55 11.23
N HIS A 133 -7.28 -11.31 10.00
CA HIS A 133 -8.32 -12.10 9.36
C HIS A 133 -7.76 -13.13 8.39
N THR A 134 -6.43 -13.19 8.22
CA THR A 134 -5.76 -14.18 7.38
C THR A 134 -5.44 -15.45 8.19
N GLY A 135 -4.74 -16.42 7.58
CA GLY A 135 -4.18 -17.57 8.29
C GLY A 135 -2.94 -17.27 9.14
N PHE A 136 -2.54 -16.00 9.26
CA PHE A 136 -1.37 -15.60 10.05
C PHE A 136 -1.57 -15.88 11.54
N SER A 137 -0.59 -16.53 12.16
CA SER A 137 -0.54 -16.72 13.61
C SER A 137 0.37 -15.64 14.21
N PRO A 138 -0.15 -14.69 14.99
CA PRO A 138 0.69 -13.67 15.60
C PRO A 138 1.67 -14.28 16.62
N PRO A 139 2.89 -13.74 16.73
CA PRO A 139 3.88 -14.18 17.72
C PRO A 139 3.37 -14.03 19.15
N GLU A 140 3.87 -14.89 20.03
CA GLU A 140 3.58 -14.83 21.45
C GLU A 140 4.23 -13.59 22.09
N GLN A 141 3.72 -13.17 23.27
CA GLN A 141 4.18 -11.94 23.92
C GLN A 141 5.67 -11.97 24.27
N GLU A 142 6.22 -13.14 24.57
CA GLU A 142 7.65 -13.34 24.85
C GLU A 142 8.52 -13.21 23.58
N GLU A 143 7.99 -13.56 22.42
CA GLU A 143 8.70 -13.49 21.12
C GLU A 143 8.70 -12.07 20.54
N VAL A 144 7.72 -11.24 20.91
CA VAL A 144 7.56 -9.87 20.38
C VAL A 144 8.82 -9.01 20.57
N GLU A 145 9.43 -9.06 21.76
CA GLU A 145 10.62 -8.25 22.04
C GLU A 145 11.83 -8.73 21.25
N ASP A 146 11.99 -10.04 21.07
CA ASP A 146 13.09 -10.61 20.30
C ASP A 146 12.94 -10.31 18.81
N LEU A 147 11.73 -10.44 18.25
CA LEU A 147 11.43 -10.01 16.89
C LEU A 147 11.64 -8.50 16.71
N TYR A 148 11.22 -7.68 17.67
CA TYR A 148 11.42 -6.23 17.57
C TYR A 148 12.90 -5.86 17.65
N ARG A 149 13.73 -6.60 18.39
CA ARG A 149 15.19 -6.42 18.40
C ARG A 149 15.81 -6.72 17.04
N LEU A 150 15.30 -7.67 16.27
CA LEU A 150 15.79 -7.93 14.91
C LEU A 150 15.56 -6.75 13.95
N LEU A 151 14.54 -5.93 14.19
CA LEU A 151 14.33 -4.69 13.44
C LEU A 151 15.36 -3.61 13.78
N GLN A 152 16.04 -3.70 14.92
CA GLN A 152 17.06 -2.74 15.30
C GLN A 152 18.35 -2.99 14.48
N PRO A 153 19.11 -1.93 14.18
CA PRO A 153 20.33 -2.03 13.39
C PRO A 153 21.43 -2.82 14.09
#